data_AF-A0A9X4KH80-F1
#
_entry.id   AF-A0A9X4KH80-F1
#
_cell.length_a   1.000
_cell.length_b   1.000
_cell.length_c   1.000
_cell.angle_alpha   90.00
_cell.angle_beta   90.00
_cell.angle_gamma   90.00
#
_symmetry.space_group_name_H-M   'P 1'
#
loop_
_entity.id
_entity.type
_entity.pdbx_description
1 polymer ?
#
loop_
_entity_poly.entity_id
_entity_poly.type
_entity_poly.pdbx_seq_one_letter_code
_entity_poly.pdbx_strand_id
1 'polypeptide(L)'
;MDDKKTLSETEWVQKVEELKKQGEDWAMRKQMLINLNYYVGNQWIGWDRSARTIRELPIDDGQERITHNVIGQRVQVKLAKQTKNRIKYDVTPDTNDQDRIEVAKAGTKFIHSWWDEEEMDLKTRDIHLNNDVKGYCAAKVFF
;
A
#
# COMPACT_ATOMS: atom_id res chain seq x y z
N MET A 1 -21.70 17.28 -25.79
CA MET A 1 -21.67 17.75 -24.39
C MET A 1 -22.42 16.70 -23.60
N ASP A 2 -21.70 15.81 -22.89
CA ASP A 2 -22.36 14.83 -22.03
C ASP A 2 -22.95 15.55 -20.82
N ASP A 3 -24.28 15.53 -20.73
CA ASP A 3 -25.02 15.94 -19.54
C ASP A 3 -24.52 15.12 -18.35
N LYS A 4 -23.78 15.77 -17.45
CA LYS A 4 -23.46 15.20 -16.14
C LYS A 4 -24.75 15.10 -15.34
N LYS A 5 -25.44 13.97 -15.47
CA LYS A 5 -26.61 13.62 -14.68
C LYS A 5 -26.23 13.68 -13.20
N THR A 6 -26.67 14.75 -12.52
CA THR A 6 -26.49 14.92 -11.07
C THR A 6 -27.37 13.91 -10.36
N LEU A 7 -26.74 12.91 -9.73
CA LEU A 7 -27.41 11.91 -8.90
C LEU A 7 -28.02 12.58 -7.67
N SER A 8 -29.23 12.16 -7.29
CA SER A 8 -29.86 12.53 -6.03
C SER A 8 -29.13 11.91 -4.83
N GLU A 9 -29.36 12.46 -3.63
CA GLU A 9 -28.71 12.01 -2.39
C GLU A 9 -28.92 10.50 -2.14
N THR A 10 -30.13 10.00 -2.38
CA THR A 10 -30.48 8.59 -2.22
C THR A 10 -29.75 7.69 -3.23
N GLU A 11 -29.60 8.14 -4.48
CA GLU A 11 -28.86 7.42 -5.52
C GLU A 11 -27.35 7.40 -5.22
N TRP A 12 -26.82 8.46 -4.61
CA TRP A 12 -25.44 8.49 -4.12
C TRP A 12 -25.19 7.47 -3.01
N VAL A 13 -26.08 7.39 -2.02
CA VAL A 13 -25.97 6.41 -0.93
C VAL A 13 -26.00 4.99 -1.49
N GLN A 14 -26.94 4.70 -2.40
CA GLN A 14 -27.02 3.39 -3.05
C GLN A 14 -25.75 3.05 -3.85
N LYS A 15 -25.23 4.02 -4.61
CA LYS A 15 -23.99 3.84 -5.37
C LYS A 15 -22.79 3.59 -4.48
N VAL A 16 -22.69 4.28 -3.34
CA VAL A 16 -21.61 4.05 -2.36
C VAL A 16 -21.72 2.63 -1.77
N GLU A 17 -22.91 2.17 -1.41
CA GLU A 17 -23.10 0.81 -0.90
C GLU A 17 -22.80 -0.25 -1.95
N GLU A 18 -23.17 -0.02 -3.20
CA GLU A 18 -22.82 -0.91 -4.31
C GLU A 18 -21.30 -0.99 -4.50
N LEU A 19 -20.61 0.16 -4.52
CA LEU A 19 -19.16 0.21 -4.64
C LEU A 19 -18.45 -0.44 -3.44
N LYS A 20 -18.97 -0.26 -2.22
CA LYS A 20 -18.46 -0.97 -1.05
C LYS A 20 -18.57 -2.48 -1.24
N LYS A 21 -19.73 -2.96 -1.68
CA LYS A 21 -19.98 -4.38 -1.92
C LYS A 21 -19.12 -4.95 -3.03
N GLN A 22 -18.90 -4.19 -4.11
CA GLN A 22 -18.02 -4.57 -5.22
C GLN A 22 -16.54 -4.64 -4.78
N GLY A 23 -16.11 -3.72 -3.92
CA GLY A 23 -14.76 -3.71 -3.36
C GLY A 23 -14.54 -4.70 -2.21
N GLU A 24 -15.59 -5.41 -1.77
CA GLU A 24 -15.53 -6.24 -0.58
C GLU A 24 -14.93 -7.63 -0.87
N ASP A 25 -13.60 -7.70 -0.92
CA ASP A 25 -12.87 -8.96 -0.98
C ASP A 25 -12.46 -9.44 0.43
N TRP A 26 -13.30 -10.31 1.00
CA TRP A 26 -13.06 -10.90 2.32
C TRP A 26 -11.87 -11.86 2.35
N ALA A 27 -11.54 -12.52 1.24
CA ALA A 27 -10.41 -13.43 1.18
C ALA A 27 -9.09 -12.65 1.26
N MET A 28 -8.99 -11.58 0.46
CA MET A 28 -7.85 -10.67 0.48
C MET A 28 -7.72 -10.00 1.85
N ARG A 29 -8.81 -9.45 2.40
CA ARG A 29 -8.79 -8.79 3.72
C ARG A 29 -8.36 -9.73 4.84
N LYS A 30 -8.86 -10.97 4.84
CA LYS A 30 -8.43 -12.01 5.80
C LYS A 30 -6.93 -12.24 5.69
N GLN A 31 -6.40 -12.43 4.48
CA GLN A 31 -4.98 -12.68 4.28
C GLN A 31 -4.11 -11.52 4.76
N MET A 32 -4.50 -10.27 4.48
CA MET A 32 -3.81 -9.08 4.97
C MET A 32 -3.73 -9.05 6.50
N LEU A 33 -4.85 -9.34 7.18
CA LEU A 33 -4.90 -9.35 8.65
C LEU A 33 -4.05 -10.47 9.25
N ILE A 34 -4.02 -11.65 8.63
CA ILE A 34 -3.13 -12.74 9.02
C ILE A 34 -1.68 -12.28 8.91
N ASN A 35 -1.26 -11.77 7.74
CA ASN A 35 0.12 -11.38 7.52
C ASN A 35 0.59 -10.29 8.49
N LEU A 36 -0.27 -9.30 8.79
CA LEU A 36 0.01 -8.26 9.78
C LEU A 36 0.29 -8.83 11.16
N ASN A 37 -0.54 -9.77 11.63
CA ASN A 37 -0.36 -10.41 12.92
C ASN A 37 0.94 -11.22 12.99
N TYR A 38 1.24 -12.00 11.94
CA TYR A 38 2.51 -12.74 11.84
C TYR A 38 3.73 -11.81 11.84
N TYR A 39 3.64 -10.68 11.14
CA TYR A 39 4.71 -9.68 11.09
C TYR A 39 4.97 -9.05 12.47
N VAL A 40 3.92 -8.68 13.22
CA VAL A 40 4.04 -8.12 14.58
C VAL A 40 4.45 -9.18 15.62
N GLY A 41 4.30 -10.47 15.29
CA GLY A 41 4.69 -11.59 16.16
C GLY A 41 3.51 -12.27 16.86
N ASN A 42 2.28 -11.85 16.57
CA ASN A 42 1.08 -12.55 17.02
C ASN A 42 0.77 -13.74 16.10
N GLN A 43 1.41 -14.88 16.34
CA GLN A 43 1.32 -16.05 15.45
C GLN A 43 0.23 -17.05 15.84
N TRP A 44 -0.28 -16.97 17.08
CA TRP A 44 -1.25 -17.91 17.63
C TRP A 44 -2.69 -17.47 17.38
N ILE A 45 -3.00 -17.28 16.10
CA ILE A 45 -4.22 -16.61 15.66
C ILE A 45 -5.15 -17.53 14.87
N GLY A 46 -6.45 -17.30 15.03
CA GLY A 46 -7.54 -17.94 14.31
C GLY A 46 -8.46 -16.92 13.63
N TRP A 47 -9.06 -17.31 12.52
CA TRP A 47 -10.07 -16.49 11.84
C TRP A 47 -11.46 -16.77 12.40
N ASP A 48 -12.07 -15.75 13.02
CA ASP A 48 -13.47 -15.80 13.43
C ASP A 48 -14.35 -15.46 12.23
N ARG A 49 -15.10 -16.46 11.74
CA ARG A 49 -16.02 -16.30 10.60
C ARG A 49 -17.22 -15.40 10.94
N SER A 50 -17.65 -15.36 12.19
CA SER A 50 -18.83 -14.61 12.64
C SER A 50 -18.50 -13.12 12.77
N ALA A 51 -17.41 -12.79 13.45
CA ALA A 51 -16.95 -11.42 13.65
C ALA A 51 -16.08 -10.87 12.51
N ARG A 52 -15.74 -11.71 11.50
CA ARG A 52 -14.87 -11.39 10.37
C ARG A 52 -13.55 -10.73 10.80
N THR A 53 -12.96 -11.25 11.88
CA THR A 53 -11.75 -10.70 12.49
C THR A 53 -10.80 -11.81 12.91
N ILE A 54 -9.55 -11.43 13.17
CA ILE A 54 -8.56 -12.30 13.76
C ILE A 54 -8.71 -12.28 15.28
N ARG A 55 -8.69 -13.47 15.89
CA ARG A 55 -8.67 -13.64 17.34
C ARG A 55 -7.53 -14.55 17.74
N GLU A 56 -7.04 -14.38 18.96
CA GLU A 56 -6.09 -15.33 19.53
C GLU A 56 -6.79 -16.67 19.78
N LEU A 57 -6.10 -17.76 19.46
CA LEU A 57 -6.61 -19.11 19.73
C LEU A 57 -6.54 -19.41 21.23
N PRO A 58 -7.48 -20.15 21.82
CA PRO A 58 -7.41 -20.56 23.22
C PRO A 58 -6.15 -21.40 23.48
N ILE A 59 -5.54 -21.23 24.65
CA ILE A 59 -4.40 -22.03 25.14
C ILE A 59 -4.97 -23.22 25.90
N ASP A 60 -4.48 -24.42 25.63
CA ASP A 60 -4.80 -25.60 26.43
C ASP A 60 -4.06 -25.53 27.78
N ASP A 61 -4.72 -25.95 28.86
CA ASP A 61 -4.17 -25.88 30.22
C ASP A 61 -2.79 -26.57 30.31
N GLY A 62 -1.81 -25.83 30.83
CA GLY A 62 -0.45 -26.31 31.05
C GLY A 62 0.51 -26.19 29.85
N GLN A 63 0.08 -25.64 28.71
CA GLN A 63 0.96 -25.38 27.57
C GLN A 63 1.47 -23.93 27.55
N GLU A 64 2.78 -23.76 27.35
CA GLU A 64 3.39 -22.45 27.12
C GLU A 64 3.58 -22.20 25.62
N ARG A 65 3.18 -21.02 25.16
CA ARG A 65 3.35 -20.58 23.78
C ARG A 65 4.62 -19.74 23.64
N ILE A 66 5.61 -20.31 22.96
CA ILE A 66 6.85 -19.60 22.66
C ILE A 66 6.83 -19.17 21.19
N THR A 67 7.00 -17.87 20.93
CA THR A 67 7.08 -17.34 19.56
C THR A 67 8.47 -16.78 19.28
N HIS A 68 9.14 -17.35 18.28
CA HIS A 68 10.34 -16.79 17.69
C HIS A 68 9.99 -16.14 16.34
N ASN A 69 9.85 -14.81 16.33
CA ASN A 69 9.50 -14.07 15.11
C ASN A 69 10.73 -13.75 14.24
N VAL A 70 11.02 -14.61 13.26
CA VAL A 70 12.05 -14.36 12.23
C VAL A 70 11.54 -13.56 11.03
N ILE A 71 10.21 -13.40 10.90
CA ILE A 71 9.58 -12.75 9.74
C ILE A 71 9.91 -11.25 9.75
N GLY A 72 9.77 -10.59 10.90
CA GLY A 72 10.08 -9.17 11.04
C GLY A 72 11.48 -8.82 10.56
N GLN A 73 12.49 -9.58 11.01
CA GLN A 73 13.89 -9.38 10.60
C GLN A 73 14.08 -9.55 9.08
N ARG A 74 13.48 -10.60 8.49
CA ARG A 74 13.59 -10.86 7.04
C ARG A 74 12.94 -9.77 6.20
N VAL A 75 11.77 -9.30 6.61
CA VAL A 75 11.07 -8.19 5.93
C VAL A 75 11.91 -6.91 6.00
N GLN A 76 12.49 -6.58 7.16
CA GLN A 76 13.34 -5.40 7.31
C GLN A 76 14.61 -5.47 6.44
N VAL A 77 15.25 -6.64 6.35
CA VAL A 77 16.40 -6.84 5.45
C VAL A 77 16.00 -6.67 3.99
N LYS A 78 14.84 -7.20 3.59
CA LYS A 78 14.32 -7.06 2.22
C LYS A 78 14.01 -5.60 1.90
N LEU A 79 13.31 -4.91 2.80
CA LEU A 79 13.00 -3.48 2.69
C LEU A 79 14.27 -2.66 2.53
N ALA A 80 15.26 -2.85 3.40
CA ALA A 80 16.54 -2.14 3.33
C ALA A 80 17.25 -2.35 1.98
N LYS A 81 17.17 -3.56 1.39
CA LYS A 81 17.73 -3.82 0.06
C LYS A 81 16.96 -3.11 -1.06
N GLN A 82 15.62 -3.09 -0.98
CA GLN A 82 14.77 -2.43 -1.97
C GLN A 82 14.93 -0.91 -1.93
N THR A 83 15.04 -0.31 -0.74
CA THR A 83 15.15 1.14 -0.56
C THR A 83 16.59 1.65 -0.54
N LYS A 84 17.58 0.77 -0.72
CA LYS A 84 19.00 1.16 -0.72
C LYS A 84 19.31 2.16 -1.84
N ASN A 85 18.71 1.94 -3.01
CA ASN A 85 18.92 2.78 -4.17
C ASN A 85 17.68 3.64 -4.39
N ARG A 86 17.87 4.96 -4.40
CA ARG A 86 16.81 5.87 -4.81
C ARG A 86 16.42 5.61 -6.27
N ILE A 87 15.13 5.72 -6.56
CA ILE A 87 14.60 5.60 -7.92
C ILE A 87 15.20 6.73 -8.75
N LYS A 88 15.83 6.38 -9.87
CA LYS A 88 16.28 7.34 -10.87
C LYS A 88 15.13 7.63 -11.82
N TYR A 89 14.85 8.90 -12.04
CA TYR A 89 13.81 9.37 -12.95
C TYR A 89 14.37 10.55 -13.74
N ASP A 90 14.12 10.53 -15.05
CA ASP A 90 14.53 11.56 -15.99
C ASP A 90 13.36 11.82 -16.94
N VAL A 91 13.15 13.09 -17.30
CA VAL A 91 12.17 13.44 -18.33
C VAL A 91 12.88 13.36 -19.68
N THR A 92 12.38 12.50 -20.56
CA THR A 92 12.89 12.38 -21.93
C THR A 92 12.09 13.28 -22.87
N PRO A 93 12.74 14.06 -23.74
CA PRO A 93 12.05 14.86 -24.75
C PRO A 93 11.39 13.95 -25.79
N ASP A 94 10.29 14.41 -26.37
CA ASP A 94 9.55 13.74 -27.43
C ASP A 94 10.18 13.92 -28.82
N THR A 95 10.87 15.05 -29.05
CA THR A 95 11.62 15.33 -30.28
C THR A 95 13.02 15.85 -29.97
N ASN A 96 13.86 15.96 -31.00
CA ASN A 96 15.23 16.49 -30.90
C ASN A 96 15.29 18.02 -31.06
N ASP A 97 14.15 18.71 -31.00
CA ASP A 97 14.13 20.16 -31.06
C ASP A 97 14.79 20.73 -29.81
N GLN A 98 15.61 21.76 -29.98
CA GLN A 98 16.38 22.36 -28.88
C GLN A 98 15.47 22.78 -27.71
N ASP A 99 14.33 23.40 -28.01
CA ASP A 99 13.35 23.83 -27.00
C ASP A 99 12.78 22.64 -26.21
N ARG A 100 12.51 21.51 -26.87
CA ARG A 100 12.00 20.29 -26.21
C ARG A 100 13.04 19.68 -25.27
N ILE A 101 14.30 19.68 -25.70
CA ILE A 101 15.44 19.24 -24.86
C ILE A 101 15.56 20.14 -23.63
N GLU A 102 15.41 21.45 -23.76
CA GLU A 102 15.48 22.40 -22.65
C GLU A 102 14.30 22.25 -21.68
N VAL A 103 13.08 22.09 -22.20
CA VAL A 103 11.89 21.80 -21.39
C VAL A 103 12.04 20.49 -20.63
N ALA A 104 12.56 19.43 -21.26
CA ALA A 104 12.81 18.15 -20.59
C ALA A 104 13.84 18.28 -19.45
N LYS A 105 14.90 19.06 -19.64
CA LYS A 105 15.87 19.37 -18.56
C LYS A 105 15.23 20.14 -17.41
N ALA A 106 14.38 21.13 -17.71
CA ALA A 106 13.64 21.87 -16.69
C ALA A 106 12.65 20.97 -15.94
N GLY A 107 11.91 20.12 -16.66
CA GLY A 107 10.99 19.14 -16.08
C GLY A 107 11.70 18.14 -15.17
N THR A 108 12.88 17.65 -15.57
CA THR A 108 13.69 16.76 -14.72
C THR A 108 14.07 17.44 -13.40
N LYS A 109 14.54 18.70 -13.45
CA LYS A 109 14.86 19.48 -12.24
C LYS A 109 13.63 19.70 -11.36
N PHE A 110 12.46 19.99 -11.97
CA PHE A 110 11.22 20.16 -11.23
C PHE A 110 10.81 18.89 -10.50
N ILE A 111 10.82 17.72 -11.17
CA ILE A 111 10.47 16.44 -10.53
C ILE A 111 11.45 16.12 -9.39
N HIS A 112 12.74 16.45 -9.54
CA HIS A 112 13.69 16.32 -8.43
C HIS A 112 13.31 17.16 -7.21
N SER A 113 13.03 18.45 -7.43
CA SER A 113 12.60 19.34 -6.35
C SER A 113 11.31 18.88 -5.69
N TRP A 114 10.30 18.52 -6.48
CA TRP A 114 9.00 18.06 -6.01
C TRP A 114 9.12 16.74 -5.22
N TRP A 115 9.95 15.80 -5.68
CA TRP A 115 10.19 14.54 -4.98
C TRP A 115 10.77 14.74 -3.59
N ASP A 116 11.72 15.67 -3.46
CA ASP A 116 12.36 16.00 -2.19
C ASP A 116 11.38 16.73 -1.26
N GLU A 117 10.61 17.69 -1.79
CA GLU A 117 9.56 18.41 -1.03
C GLU A 117 8.47 17.48 -0.50
N GLU A 118 8.05 16.51 -1.31
CA GLU A 118 7.00 15.55 -0.96
C GLU A 118 7.51 14.32 -0.19
N GLU A 119 8.79 14.30 0.20
CA GLU A 119 9.45 13.20 0.92
C GLU A 119 9.16 11.83 0.28
N MET A 120 9.20 11.76 -1.06
CA MET A 120 8.78 10.59 -1.81
C MET A 120 9.64 9.34 -1.53
N ASP A 121 10.86 9.50 -1.00
CA ASP A 121 11.69 8.38 -0.52
C ASP A 121 11.04 7.66 0.68
N LEU A 122 10.44 8.40 1.62
CA LEU A 122 9.73 7.83 2.77
C LEU A 122 8.45 7.12 2.30
N LYS A 123 7.70 7.75 1.40
CA LYS A 123 6.50 7.15 0.80
C LYS A 123 6.86 5.87 0.02
N THR A 124 7.97 5.86 -0.70
CA THR A 124 8.48 4.67 -1.41
C THR A 124 8.80 3.53 -0.44
N ARG A 125 9.44 3.82 0.69
CA ARG A 125 9.69 2.82 1.75
C ARG A 125 8.37 2.25 2.29
N ASP A 126 7.38 3.09 2.53
CA ASP A 126 6.07 2.64 3.02
C ASP A 126 5.33 1.78 1.99
N ILE A 127 5.42 2.10 0.71
CA ILE A 127 4.89 1.27 -0.38
C ILE A 127 5.50 -0.13 -0.33
N HIS A 128 6.84 -0.22 -0.27
CA HIS A 128 7.53 -1.50 -0.20
C HIS A 128 7.18 -2.30 1.06
N LEU A 129 7.13 -1.64 2.22
CA LEU A 129 6.75 -2.30 3.48
C LEU A 129 5.32 -2.84 3.43
N ASN A 130 4.37 -2.04 2.96
CA ASN A 130 2.98 -2.48 2.84
C ASN A 130 2.83 -3.62 1.85
N ASN A 131 3.55 -3.58 0.72
CA ASN A 131 3.55 -4.67 -0.24
C ASN A 131 4.14 -5.96 0.36
N ASP A 132 5.27 -5.86 1.06
CA ASP A 132 5.96 -7.02 1.64
C ASP A 132 5.19 -7.67 2.79
N VAL A 133 4.44 -6.88 3.57
CA VAL A 133 3.64 -7.38 4.70
C VAL A 133 2.24 -7.78 4.22
N LYS A 134 1.50 -6.89 3.57
CA LYS A 134 0.08 -7.10 3.26
C LYS A 134 -0.14 -7.81 1.92
N GLY A 135 0.86 -7.85 1.04
CA GLY A 135 0.70 -8.30 -0.35
C GLY A 135 -0.04 -7.28 -1.23
N TYR A 136 -0.22 -6.05 -0.73
CA TYR A 136 -0.89 -4.97 -1.43
C TYR A 136 -0.34 -3.63 -0.98
N CYS A 137 -0.15 -2.72 -1.93
CA CYS A 137 0.21 -1.34 -1.67
C CYS A 137 -0.52 -0.41 -2.66
N ALA A 138 -0.89 0.76 -2.20
CA ALA A 138 -1.42 1.82 -3.04
C ALA A 138 -0.83 3.15 -2.56
N ALA A 139 -0.43 4.00 -3.52
CA ALA A 139 -0.01 5.36 -3.26
C ALA A 139 -1.05 6.29 -3.87
N LYS A 140 -1.65 7.15 -3.05
CA LYS A 140 -2.52 8.19 -3.54
C LYS A 140 -1.67 9.41 -3.84
N VAL A 141 -1.60 9.78 -5.11
CA VAL A 141 -0.96 11.04 -5.54
C VAL A 141 -2.01 12.13 -5.35
N PHE A 142 -1.76 13.05 -4.42
CA PHE A 142 -2.57 14.26 -4.30
C PHE A 142 -1.88 15.36 -5.10
N PHE A 143 -2.68 16.13 -5.83
CA PHE A 143 -2.31 17.36 -6.51
C PHE A 143 -3.19 18.48 -5.94
#